data_AF-A0A2G3K0K7-F1
#
_entry.id   AF-A0A2G3K0K7-F1
#
_cell.length_a   1.000
_cell.length_b   1.000
_cell.length_c   1.000
_cell.angle_alpha   90.00
_cell.angle_beta   90.00
_cell.angle_gamma   90.00
#
_symmetry.space_group_name_H-M   'P 1'
#
loop_
_entity.id
_entity.type
_entity.pdbx_description
1 polymer ?
#
loop_
_entity_poly.entity_id
_entity_poly.type
_entity_poly.pdbx_seq_one_letter_code
_entity_poly.pdbx_strand_id
1 'polypeptide(L)'
;MISYEFPVNERIRTLLRLEDLYNRAAFFSNREHALEHHAALLCLFEIMEVAGRADLKSDLLQELERQRQTLEGLRDNPQISEEALDMVLADIEHTHTRLLEPTGKFAQHLRENEWLMAIKQRSGIPGGACQFDLPSYHYWQQQPVQERQRAINSWLGPMLPIKDGIDIVLRILRNSAKVFPLTAQGGAFQQMSGGKVVQLLKVTLAKDLPLVPELSANKYAINVRFVSPAAGSDRPRQCDQDVDFLLAFCNL
;
A
#
# COMPACT_ATOMS: atom_id res chain seq x y z
N MET A 1 7.75 -5.35 19.01
CA MET A 1 8.48 -4.90 17.82
C MET A 1 7.64 -3.94 16.98
N ILE A 2 8.27 -2.97 16.30
CA ILE A 2 7.71 -2.11 15.25
C ILE A 2 8.45 -2.42 13.95
N SER A 3 7.74 -2.50 12.82
CA SER A 3 8.34 -2.76 11.51
C SER A 3 8.14 -1.58 10.56
N TYR A 4 9.17 -1.29 9.77
CA TYR A 4 9.23 -0.20 8.81
C TYR A 4 9.57 -0.77 7.43
N GLU A 5 8.72 -0.52 6.44
CA GLU A 5 8.85 -1.03 5.08
C GLU A 5 9.36 0.06 4.13
N PHE A 6 10.39 -0.27 3.34
CA PHE A 6 11.07 0.65 2.44
C PHE A 6 11.11 0.11 1.02
N PRO A 7 10.28 0.64 0.10
CA PRO A 7 10.30 0.22 -1.30
C PRO A 7 11.57 0.74 -2.00
N VAL A 8 12.30 -0.16 -2.65
CA VAL A 8 13.56 0.17 -3.35
C VAL A 8 13.31 0.59 -4.80
N ASN A 9 12.12 0.33 -5.34
CA ASN A 9 11.70 0.76 -6.68
C ASN A 9 10.31 1.42 -6.67
N GLU A 10 10.00 2.19 -7.73
CA GLU A 10 8.74 2.95 -7.83
C GLU A 10 7.50 2.05 -7.94
N ARG A 11 7.67 0.86 -8.52
CA ARG A 11 6.58 -0.12 -8.64
C ARG A 11 6.08 -0.54 -7.26
N ILE A 12 6.95 -1.07 -6.39
CA ILE A 12 6.59 -1.44 -5.02
C ILE A 12 6.13 -0.22 -4.21
N ARG A 13 6.72 0.96 -4.43
CA ARG A 13 6.27 2.20 -3.78
C ARG A 13 4.82 2.52 -4.12
N THR A 14 4.42 2.35 -5.38
CA THR A 14 3.05 2.55 -5.83
C THR A 14 2.11 1.53 -5.21
N LEU A 15 2.49 0.25 -5.18
CA LEU A 15 1.70 -0.82 -4.54
C LEU A 15 1.46 -0.54 -3.05
N LEU A 16 2.51 -0.20 -2.28
CA LEU A 16 2.38 0.11 -0.85
C LEU A 16 1.52 1.36 -0.58
N ARG A 17 1.63 2.40 -1.42
CA ARG A 17 0.76 3.59 -1.33
C ARG A 17 -0.70 3.20 -1.56
N LEU A 18 -0.97 2.40 -2.58
CA LEU A 18 -2.34 1.97 -2.88
C LEU A 18 -2.91 1.06 -1.80
N GLU A 19 -2.11 0.13 -1.25
CA GLU A 19 -2.51 -0.70 -0.11
C GLU A 19 -2.99 0.17 1.07
N ASP A 20 -2.20 1.17 1.48
CA ASP A 20 -2.60 2.10 2.55
C ASP A 20 -3.90 2.85 2.21
N LEU A 21 -4.00 3.37 0.99
CA LEU A 21 -5.19 4.11 0.55
C LEU A 21 -6.45 3.24 0.53
N TYR A 22 -6.37 2.01 0.04
CA TYR A 22 -7.49 1.07 0.04
C TYR A 22 -7.89 0.69 1.47
N ASN A 23 -6.92 0.45 2.35
CA ASN A 23 -7.19 0.13 3.76
C ASN A 23 -7.88 1.29 4.48
N ARG A 24 -7.43 2.53 4.25
CA ARG A 24 -8.07 3.74 4.78
C ARG A 24 -9.46 3.96 4.20
N ALA A 25 -9.62 3.80 2.89
CA ALA A 25 -10.93 3.92 2.23
C ALA A 25 -11.94 2.92 2.82
N ALA A 26 -11.53 1.65 2.98
CA ALA A 26 -12.35 0.61 3.59
C ALA A 26 -12.64 0.87 5.08
N PHE A 27 -11.66 1.39 5.83
CA PHE A 27 -11.86 1.76 7.22
C PHE A 27 -12.94 2.83 7.35
N PHE A 28 -12.81 3.93 6.59
CA PHE A 28 -13.69 5.08 6.68
C PHE A 28 -15.05 4.85 6.02
N SER A 29 -15.15 4.01 5.00
CA SER A 29 -16.43 3.66 4.37
C SER A 29 -17.34 2.84 5.28
N ASN A 30 -16.78 2.13 6.26
CA ASN A 30 -17.53 1.36 7.25
C ASN A 30 -17.89 2.16 8.51
N ARG A 31 -17.51 3.43 8.58
CA ARG A 31 -17.89 4.32 9.68
C ARG A 31 -19.27 4.91 9.46
N GLU A 32 -19.74 5.71 10.41
CA GLU A 32 -21.11 6.24 10.38
C GLU A 32 -21.15 7.74 10.12
N HIS A 33 -20.17 8.49 10.63
CA HIS A 33 -20.21 9.95 10.58
C HIS A 33 -19.87 10.48 9.18
N ALA A 34 -20.54 11.56 8.77
CA ALA A 34 -20.35 12.17 7.45
C ALA A 34 -18.90 12.65 7.21
N LEU A 35 -18.21 13.10 8.26
CA LEU A 35 -16.78 13.47 8.18
C LEU A 35 -15.86 12.27 7.93
N GLU A 36 -16.21 11.10 8.44
CA GLU A 36 -15.46 9.87 8.16
C GLU A 36 -15.69 9.47 6.70
N HIS A 37 -16.93 9.56 6.21
CA HIS A 37 -17.23 9.37 4.79
C HIS A 37 -16.55 10.40 3.87
N HIS A 38 -16.34 11.64 4.33
CA HIS A 38 -15.50 12.61 3.63
C HIS A 38 -14.07 12.10 3.49
N ALA A 39 -13.48 11.58 4.57
CA ALA A 39 -12.14 10.96 4.50
C ALA A 39 -12.10 9.76 3.55
N ALA A 40 -13.15 8.93 3.49
CA ALA A 40 -13.27 7.85 2.51
C ALA A 40 -13.24 8.37 1.05
N LEU A 41 -13.95 9.47 0.76
CA LEU A 41 -13.94 10.12 -0.55
C LEU A 41 -12.56 10.69 -0.91
N LEU A 42 -11.84 11.27 0.06
CA LEU A 42 -10.47 11.72 -0.18
C LEU A 42 -9.55 10.55 -0.57
N CYS A 43 -9.62 9.42 0.15
CA CYS A 43 -8.89 8.21 -0.20
C CYS A 43 -9.30 7.68 -1.59
N LEU A 44 -10.59 7.69 -1.92
CA LEU A 44 -11.10 7.32 -3.24
C LEU A 44 -10.45 8.16 -4.35
N PHE A 45 -10.38 9.48 -4.18
CA PHE A 45 -9.77 10.37 -5.16
C PHE A 45 -8.25 10.19 -5.25
N GLU A 46 -7.56 9.92 -4.14
CA GLU A 46 -6.13 9.61 -4.14
C GLU A 46 -5.84 8.28 -4.86
N ILE A 47 -6.69 7.26 -4.68
CA ILE A 47 -6.61 5.99 -5.44
C ILE A 47 -6.72 6.27 -6.94
N MET A 48 -7.70 7.09 -7.37
CA MET A 48 -7.86 7.47 -8.77
C MET A 48 -6.61 8.11 -9.37
N GLU A 49 -5.93 8.97 -8.62
CA GLU A 49 -4.74 9.69 -9.05
C GLU A 49 -3.50 8.79 -9.10
N VAL A 50 -3.30 7.93 -8.10
CA VAL A 50 -2.12 7.06 -8.02
C VAL A 50 -2.22 5.93 -9.04
N ALA A 51 -3.33 5.20 -9.05
CA ALA A 51 -3.51 4.06 -9.95
C ALA A 51 -3.80 4.48 -11.41
N GLY A 52 -4.23 5.73 -11.65
CA GLY A 52 -4.46 6.26 -13.00
C GLY A 52 -3.19 6.65 -13.77
N ARG A 53 -2.02 6.74 -13.12
CA ARG A 53 -0.75 7.18 -13.73
C ARG A 53 0.07 6.05 -14.35
N ALA A 54 -0.14 4.83 -13.90
CA ALA A 54 0.59 3.64 -14.35
C ALA A 54 -0.38 2.68 -15.05
N ASP A 55 0.15 1.82 -15.92
CA ASP A 55 -0.63 0.69 -16.48
C ASP A 55 -0.71 -0.45 -15.45
N LEU A 56 -1.28 -0.12 -14.28
CA LEU A 56 -1.27 -0.98 -13.11
C LEU A 56 -2.03 -2.30 -13.34
N LYS A 57 -3.10 -2.27 -14.13
CA LYS A 57 -3.86 -3.48 -14.47
C LYS A 57 -2.98 -4.46 -15.25
N SER A 58 -2.30 -4.00 -16.29
CA SER A 58 -1.39 -4.83 -17.08
C SER A 58 -0.23 -5.36 -16.25
N ASP A 59 0.40 -4.48 -15.45
CA ASP A 59 1.51 -4.86 -14.57
C ASP A 59 1.11 -5.92 -13.52
N LEU A 60 -0.10 -5.82 -12.96
CA LEU A 60 -0.62 -6.81 -12.02
C LEU A 60 -0.95 -8.13 -12.70
N LEU A 61 -1.60 -8.11 -13.87
CA LEU A 61 -1.89 -9.33 -14.63
C LEU A 61 -0.61 -10.11 -14.96
N GLN A 62 0.41 -9.42 -15.46
CA GLN A 62 1.71 -10.03 -15.78
C GLN A 62 2.41 -10.60 -14.55
N GLU A 63 2.36 -9.88 -13.43
CA GLU A 63 2.97 -10.35 -12.19
C GLU A 63 2.26 -11.54 -11.59
N LEU A 64 0.93 -11.49 -11.53
CA LEU A 64 0.12 -12.59 -11.02
C LEU A 64 0.37 -13.86 -11.83
N GLU A 65 0.44 -13.76 -13.16
CA GLU A 65 0.76 -14.88 -14.05
C GLU A 65 2.19 -15.40 -13.81
N ARG A 66 3.17 -14.50 -13.65
CA ARG A 66 4.56 -14.89 -13.32
C ARG A 66 4.63 -15.63 -11.97
N GLN A 67 3.93 -15.13 -10.95
CA GLN A 67 3.88 -15.75 -9.64
C GLN A 67 3.18 -17.11 -9.68
N ARG A 68 2.09 -17.22 -10.44
CA ARG A 68 1.39 -18.49 -10.67
C ARG A 68 2.34 -19.55 -11.21
N GLN A 69 3.03 -19.25 -12.32
CA GLN A 69 3.98 -20.19 -12.93
C GLN A 69 5.11 -20.59 -11.98
N THR A 70 5.62 -19.63 -11.19
CA THR A 70 6.67 -19.88 -10.20
C THR A 70 6.19 -20.82 -9.10
N LEU A 71 4.97 -20.59 -8.59
CA LEU A 71 4.36 -21.39 -7.53
C LEU A 71 3.94 -22.78 -8.04
N GLU A 72 3.49 -22.91 -9.29
CA GLU A 72 3.18 -24.21 -9.89
C GLU A 72 4.39 -25.13 -9.96
N GLY A 73 5.58 -24.57 -10.22
CA GLY A 73 6.85 -25.33 -10.19
C GLY A 73 7.24 -25.86 -8.80
N LEU A 74 6.53 -25.45 -7.74
CA LEU A 74 6.71 -25.94 -6.37
C LEU A 74 5.79 -27.12 -6.02
N ARG A 75 4.90 -27.54 -6.93
CA ARG A 75 4.14 -28.78 -6.77
C ARG A 75 5.09 -29.96 -6.55
N ASP A 76 4.64 -30.93 -5.76
CA ASP A 76 5.38 -32.14 -5.37
C ASP A 76 6.65 -31.88 -4.52
N ASN A 77 6.88 -30.65 -4.06
CA ASN A 77 7.96 -30.38 -3.12
C ASN A 77 7.56 -30.83 -1.70
N PRO A 78 8.25 -31.82 -1.09
CA PRO A 78 7.87 -32.38 0.20
C PRO A 78 8.01 -31.40 1.38
N GLN A 79 8.65 -30.25 1.16
CA GLN A 79 8.81 -29.20 2.17
C GLN A 79 7.70 -28.14 2.13
N ILE A 80 6.73 -28.27 1.22
CA ILE A 80 5.68 -27.28 0.98
C ILE A 80 4.32 -27.89 1.30
N SER A 81 3.47 -27.10 1.96
CA SER A 81 2.06 -27.48 2.17
C SER A 81 1.31 -27.34 0.86
N GLU A 82 0.83 -28.46 0.31
CA GLU A 82 0.02 -28.49 -0.91
C GLU A 82 -1.28 -27.69 -0.74
N GLU A 83 -1.95 -27.83 0.41
CA GLU A 83 -3.19 -27.08 0.70
C GLU A 83 -2.95 -25.56 0.68
N ALA A 84 -1.88 -25.08 1.30
CA ALA A 84 -1.54 -23.66 1.28
C ALA A 84 -1.17 -23.18 -0.14
N LEU A 85 -0.48 -24.02 -0.91
CA LEU A 85 -0.12 -23.71 -2.30
C LEU A 85 -1.37 -23.60 -3.18
N ASP A 86 -2.28 -24.57 -3.10
CA ASP A 86 -3.51 -24.60 -3.88
C ASP A 86 -4.43 -23.42 -3.53
N MET A 87 -4.51 -23.01 -2.26
CA MET A 87 -5.25 -21.80 -1.87
C MET A 87 -4.66 -20.54 -2.52
N VAL A 88 -3.34 -20.38 -2.50
CA VAL A 88 -2.70 -19.20 -3.11
C VAL A 88 -2.86 -19.20 -4.64
N LEU A 89 -2.76 -20.35 -5.29
CA LEU A 89 -2.98 -20.48 -6.74
C LEU A 89 -4.44 -20.15 -7.10
N ALA A 90 -5.41 -20.62 -6.31
CA ALA A 90 -6.83 -20.30 -6.51
C ALA A 90 -7.11 -18.80 -6.32
N ASP A 91 -6.53 -18.17 -5.30
CA ASP A 91 -6.61 -16.72 -5.07
C ASP A 91 -6.07 -15.93 -6.27
N ILE A 92 -4.92 -16.35 -6.82
CA ILE A 92 -4.29 -15.72 -7.99
C ILE A 92 -5.21 -15.84 -9.21
N GLU A 93 -5.71 -17.03 -9.52
CA GLU A 93 -6.59 -17.27 -10.68
C GLU A 93 -7.91 -16.50 -10.60
N HIS A 94 -8.53 -16.52 -9.43
CA HIS A 94 -9.76 -15.78 -9.19
C HIS A 94 -9.56 -14.28 -9.38
N THR A 95 -8.48 -13.74 -8.81
CA THR A 95 -8.13 -12.32 -8.93
C THR A 95 -7.76 -11.94 -10.35
N HIS A 96 -6.98 -12.78 -11.04
CA HIS A 96 -6.61 -12.59 -12.44
C HIS A 96 -7.86 -12.52 -13.34
N THR A 97 -8.81 -13.42 -13.15
CA THR A 97 -10.10 -13.40 -13.86
C THR A 97 -10.87 -12.10 -13.60
N ARG A 98 -11.02 -11.71 -12.32
CA ARG A 98 -11.71 -10.46 -11.94
C ARG A 98 -11.00 -9.20 -12.43
N LEU A 99 -9.69 -9.23 -12.61
CA LEU A 99 -8.94 -8.12 -13.20
C LEU A 99 -9.24 -7.98 -14.70
N LEU A 100 -9.55 -9.06 -15.41
CA LEU A 100 -9.89 -9.04 -16.83
C LEU A 100 -11.31 -8.52 -17.09
N GLU A 101 -12.27 -8.74 -16.18
CA GLU A 101 -13.68 -8.39 -16.35
C GLU A 101 -13.94 -6.90 -16.69
N PRO A 102 -13.35 -5.90 -15.99
CA PRO A 102 -13.64 -4.50 -16.27
C PRO A 102 -13.09 -4.10 -17.64
N THR A 103 -14.00 -3.63 -18.50
CA THR A 103 -13.65 -3.03 -19.79
C THR A 103 -13.55 -1.51 -19.65
N GLY A 104 -12.47 -0.92 -20.19
CA GLY A 104 -12.23 0.52 -20.14
C GLY A 104 -11.12 0.97 -19.20
N LYS A 105 -10.99 2.29 -19.05
CA LYS A 105 -9.92 2.92 -18.26
C LYS A 105 -10.20 2.79 -16.76
N PHE A 106 -9.14 2.61 -15.98
CA PHE A 106 -9.23 2.54 -14.52
C PHE A 106 -9.99 3.76 -13.96
N ALA A 107 -11.01 3.52 -13.12
CA ALA A 107 -11.86 4.56 -12.51
C ALA A 107 -12.61 5.49 -13.47
N GLN A 108 -12.88 5.05 -14.71
CA GLN A 108 -13.63 5.84 -15.70
C GLN A 108 -15.03 6.23 -15.20
N HIS A 109 -15.73 5.31 -14.52
CA HIS A 109 -17.06 5.54 -13.94
C HIS A 109 -17.10 6.69 -12.93
N LEU A 110 -15.97 6.96 -12.25
CA LEU A 110 -15.86 8.10 -11.33
C LEU A 110 -15.59 9.39 -12.08
N ARG A 111 -14.76 9.35 -13.15
CA ARG A 111 -14.48 10.54 -13.97
C ARG A 111 -15.70 11.04 -14.72
N GLU A 112 -16.60 10.14 -15.08
CA GLU A 112 -17.88 10.47 -15.73
C GLU A 112 -18.94 10.96 -14.74
N ASN A 113 -18.69 10.82 -13.43
CA ASN A 113 -19.57 11.35 -12.40
C ASN A 113 -19.18 12.81 -12.08
N GLU A 114 -19.85 13.76 -12.74
CA GLU A 114 -19.61 15.20 -12.57
C GLU A 114 -19.71 15.65 -11.10
N TRP A 115 -20.63 15.06 -10.34
CA TRP A 115 -20.83 15.38 -8.93
C TRP A 115 -19.62 15.00 -8.07
N LEU A 116 -19.07 13.79 -8.26
CA LEU A 116 -17.84 13.36 -7.60
C LEU A 116 -16.64 14.22 -8.03
N MET A 117 -16.56 14.56 -9.31
CA MET A 117 -15.46 15.38 -9.83
C MET A 117 -15.50 16.82 -9.31
N ALA A 118 -16.69 17.40 -9.12
CA ALA A 118 -16.85 18.69 -8.46
C ALA A 118 -16.36 18.65 -7.00
N ILE A 119 -16.70 17.60 -6.24
CA ILE A 119 -16.20 17.41 -4.87
C ILE A 119 -14.68 17.26 -4.86
N LYS A 120 -14.11 16.43 -5.75
CA LYS A 120 -12.66 16.24 -5.87
C LYS A 120 -11.94 17.56 -6.15
N GLN A 121 -12.44 18.34 -7.10
CA GLN A 121 -11.85 19.63 -7.47
C GLN A 121 -11.83 20.59 -6.27
N ARG A 122 -12.94 20.71 -5.56
CA ARG A 122 -13.07 21.61 -4.40
C ARG A 122 -12.30 21.14 -3.18
N SER A 123 -12.15 19.83 -2.99
CA SER A 123 -11.35 19.25 -1.91
C SER A 123 -9.85 19.53 -2.06
N GLY A 124 -9.38 19.87 -3.26
CA GLY A 124 -8.00 20.32 -3.50
C GLY A 124 -7.73 21.76 -3.04
N ILE A 125 -8.78 22.53 -2.71
CA ILE A 125 -8.66 23.89 -2.18
C ILE A 125 -8.76 23.81 -0.65
N PRO A 126 -7.81 24.39 0.11
CA PRO A 126 -7.92 24.46 1.57
C PRO A 126 -9.27 25.05 2.01
N GLY A 127 -10.06 24.28 2.74
CA GLY A 127 -11.41 24.69 3.18
C GLY A 127 -12.49 24.69 2.08
N GLY A 128 -12.20 24.24 0.86
CA GLY A 128 -13.12 24.33 -0.28
C GLY A 128 -14.26 23.30 -0.30
N ALA A 129 -14.20 22.26 0.53
CA ALA A 129 -15.27 21.26 0.67
C ALA A 129 -16.34 21.67 1.69
N CYS A 130 -16.78 22.93 1.64
CA CYS A 130 -17.75 23.50 2.58
C CYS A 130 -19.18 23.54 2.00
N GLN A 131 -20.18 23.73 2.86
CA GLN A 131 -21.59 23.67 2.46
C GLN A 131 -22.01 24.74 1.44
N PHE A 132 -21.38 25.92 1.45
CA PHE A 132 -21.74 27.01 0.56
C PHE A 132 -21.11 26.87 -0.83
N ASP A 133 -19.98 26.18 -0.94
CA ASP A 133 -19.35 25.84 -2.23
C ASP A 133 -19.91 24.55 -2.84
N LEU A 134 -20.35 23.60 -2.00
CA LEU A 134 -20.87 22.29 -2.41
C LEU A 134 -22.21 21.96 -1.70
N PRO A 135 -23.30 22.67 -2.00
CA PRO A 135 -24.59 22.44 -1.34
C PRO A 135 -25.17 21.04 -1.58
N SER A 136 -24.97 20.46 -2.78
CA SER A 136 -25.40 19.09 -3.08
C SER A 136 -24.59 18.04 -2.33
N TYR A 137 -23.30 18.28 -2.11
CA TYR A 137 -22.46 17.43 -1.26
C TYR A 137 -22.88 17.50 0.20
N HIS A 138 -23.15 18.71 0.70
CA HIS A 138 -23.68 18.89 2.04
C HIS A 138 -25.01 18.17 2.23
N TYR A 139 -25.92 18.25 1.26
CA TYR A 139 -27.15 17.47 1.26
C TYR A 139 -26.88 15.96 1.35
N TRP A 140 -25.95 15.43 0.54
CA TRP A 140 -25.56 14.02 0.60
C TRP A 140 -25.00 13.63 1.97
N GLN A 141 -24.23 14.51 2.60
CA GLN A 141 -23.71 14.31 3.96
C GLN A 141 -24.83 14.17 5.00
N GLN A 142 -26.03 14.72 4.78
CA GLN A 142 -27.18 14.59 5.69
C GLN A 142 -28.04 13.33 5.46
N GLN A 143 -27.78 12.55 4.41
CA GLN A 143 -28.57 11.35 4.12
C GLN A 143 -28.37 10.25 5.18
N PRO A 144 -29.23 9.23 5.28
CA PRO A 144 -28.99 8.10 6.17
C PRO A 144 -27.63 7.44 5.95
N VAL A 145 -27.03 6.94 7.03
CA VAL A 145 -25.69 6.30 7.01
C VAL A 145 -25.61 5.23 5.92
N GLN A 146 -26.63 4.38 5.85
CA GLN A 146 -26.70 3.24 4.94
C GLN A 146 -26.72 3.68 3.46
N GLU A 147 -27.33 4.82 3.14
CA GLU A 147 -27.34 5.37 1.79
C GLU A 147 -25.95 5.89 1.40
N ARG A 148 -25.28 6.60 2.31
CA ARG A 148 -23.91 7.07 2.07
C ARG A 148 -22.94 5.90 1.90
N GLN A 149 -23.00 4.90 2.78
CA GLN A 149 -22.14 3.71 2.70
C GLN A 149 -22.36 2.94 1.39
N ARG A 150 -23.62 2.75 0.98
CA ARG A 150 -23.96 2.09 -0.28
C ARG A 150 -23.38 2.85 -1.48
N ALA A 151 -23.49 4.19 -1.48
CA ALA A 151 -22.93 5.02 -2.52
C ALA A 151 -21.39 4.87 -2.59
N ILE A 152 -20.70 4.99 -1.46
CA ILE A 152 -19.23 4.84 -1.39
C ILE A 152 -18.80 3.45 -1.88
N ASN A 153 -19.46 2.39 -1.43
CA ASN A 153 -19.15 1.02 -1.84
C ASN A 153 -19.40 0.80 -3.33
N SER A 154 -20.43 1.44 -3.92
CA SER A 154 -20.65 1.39 -5.37
C SER A 154 -19.54 2.06 -6.18
N TRP A 155 -18.92 3.12 -5.63
CA TRP A 155 -17.81 3.83 -6.26
C TRP A 155 -16.49 3.07 -6.13
N LEU A 156 -16.23 2.46 -4.97
CA LEU A 156 -15.03 1.66 -4.70
C LEU A 156 -15.05 0.30 -5.40
N GLY A 157 -16.21 -0.36 -5.46
CA GLY A 157 -16.40 -1.74 -5.93
C GLY A 157 -15.66 -2.08 -7.22
N PRO A 158 -15.83 -1.31 -8.32
CA PRO A 158 -15.17 -1.58 -9.59
C PRO A 158 -13.63 -1.54 -9.56
N MET A 159 -13.02 -0.99 -8.50
CA MET A 159 -11.57 -0.91 -8.36
C MET A 159 -11.00 -1.97 -7.39
N LEU A 160 -11.86 -2.71 -6.67
CA LEU A 160 -11.43 -3.75 -5.74
C LEU A 160 -10.58 -4.86 -6.39
N PRO A 161 -10.80 -5.30 -7.64
CA PRO A 161 -9.92 -6.30 -8.26
C PRO A 161 -8.44 -5.86 -8.30
N ILE A 162 -8.17 -4.56 -8.45
CA ILE A 162 -6.81 -4.01 -8.39
C ILE A 162 -6.24 -4.13 -6.98
N LYS A 163 -7.05 -3.82 -5.95
CA LYS A 163 -6.66 -4.02 -4.55
C LYS A 163 -6.31 -5.48 -4.28
N ASP A 164 -7.16 -6.41 -4.71
CA ASP A 164 -6.96 -7.85 -4.48
C ASP A 164 -5.64 -8.32 -5.13
N GLY A 165 -5.33 -7.85 -6.35
CA GLY A 165 -4.05 -8.12 -7.00
C GLY A 165 -2.85 -7.54 -6.26
N ILE A 166 -2.96 -6.30 -5.77
CA ILE A 166 -1.92 -5.65 -4.95
C ILE A 166 -1.65 -6.47 -3.68
N ASP A 167 -2.71 -6.86 -2.98
CA ASP A 167 -2.61 -7.59 -1.71
C ASP A 167 -1.89 -8.93 -1.91
N ILE A 168 -2.22 -9.67 -2.97
CA ILE A 168 -1.55 -10.93 -3.31
C ILE A 168 -0.06 -10.69 -3.60
N VAL A 169 0.27 -9.74 -4.45
CA VAL A 169 1.65 -9.44 -4.83
C VAL A 169 2.47 -9.00 -3.61
N LEU A 170 1.94 -8.10 -2.78
CA LEU A 170 2.63 -7.64 -1.57
C LEU A 170 2.75 -8.76 -0.53
N ARG A 171 1.75 -9.63 -0.40
CA ARG A 171 1.80 -10.80 0.49
C ARG A 171 2.91 -11.75 0.07
N ILE A 172 3.01 -12.10 -1.21
CA ILE A 172 4.08 -12.96 -1.73
C ILE A 172 5.45 -12.29 -1.51
N LEU A 173 5.57 -10.99 -1.82
CA LEU A 173 6.80 -10.22 -1.61
C LEU A 173 7.22 -10.22 -0.14
N ARG A 174 6.30 -10.01 0.80
CA ARG A 174 6.60 -10.02 2.25
C ARG A 174 6.97 -11.41 2.74
N ASN A 175 6.36 -12.46 2.19
CA ASN A 175 6.62 -13.85 2.57
C ASN A 175 7.98 -14.36 2.06
N SER A 176 8.55 -13.75 1.02
CA SER A 176 9.91 -14.09 0.54
C SER A 176 11.05 -13.53 1.39
N ALA A 177 10.71 -12.84 2.49
CA ALA A 177 11.64 -12.16 3.37
C ALA A 177 12.75 -13.09 3.91
N LYS A 178 14.00 -12.72 3.65
CA LYS A 178 15.17 -13.26 4.36
C LYS A 178 15.58 -12.31 5.47
N VAL A 179 15.40 -12.75 6.72
CA VAL A 179 15.59 -11.94 7.93
C VAL A 179 16.99 -12.15 8.51
N PHE A 180 17.67 -11.05 8.82
CA PHE A 180 19.01 -11.04 9.41
C PHE A 180 19.00 -10.20 10.70
N PRO A 181 19.38 -10.78 11.84
CA PRO A 181 19.68 -10.00 13.05
C PRO A 181 21.00 -9.26 12.87
N LEU A 182 21.00 -7.95 13.12
CA LEU A 182 22.13 -7.06 12.90
C LEU A 182 22.22 -6.03 14.02
N THR A 183 23.42 -5.48 14.20
CA THR A 183 23.66 -4.37 15.13
C THR A 183 24.21 -3.18 14.33
N ALA A 184 23.56 -2.03 14.45
CA ALA A 184 24.02 -0.77 13.89
C ALA A 184 24.94 -0.08 14.90
N GLN A 185 26.25 -0.12 14.62
CA GLN A 185 27.28 0.44 15.47
C GLN A 185 27.17 1.98 15.48
N GLY A 186 27.07 2.59 16.67
CA GLY A 186 26.88 4.04 16.80
C GLY A 186 25.66 4.56 16.03
N GLY A 187 24.56 3.80 16.01
CA GLY A 187 23.30 4.16 15.39
C GLY A 187 23.30 4.18 13.86
N ALA A 188 24.33 3.61 13.20
CA ALA A 188 24.40 3.51 11.75
C ALA A 188 24.79 2.10 11.28
N PHE A 189 24.22 1.70 10.15
CA PHE A 189 24.53 0.46 9.47
C PHE A 189 24.69 0.70 7.97
N GLN A 190 25.73 0.12 7.38
CA GLN A 190 25.97 0.16 5.95
C GLN A 190 26.35 -1.23 5.43
N GLN A 191 25.74 -1.63 4.33
CA GLN A 191 26.04 -2.90 3.66
C GLN A 191 26.09 -2.71 2.14
N MET A 192 27.14 -3.26 1.53
CA MET A 192 27.22 -3.37 0.07
C MET A 192 26.32 -4.52 -0.39
N SER A 193 25.34 -4.24 -1.23
CA SER A 193 24.35 -5.21 -1.73
C SER A 193 24.87 -6.04 -2.92
N GLY A 194 26.06 -5.73 -3.44
CA GLY A 194 26.76 -6.54 -4.45
C GLY A 194 25.99 -6.66 -5.78
N GLY A 195 25.11 -5.71 -6.10
CA GLY A 195 24.31 -5.72 -7.32
C GLY A 195 23.03 -6.56 -7.25
N LYS A 196 22.71 -7.17 -6.09
CA LYS A 196 21.44 -7.90 -5.93
C LYS A 196 20.25 -6.95 -6.00
N VAL A 197 19.26 -7.31 -6.82
CA VAL A 197 18.01 -6.56 -6.92
C VAL A 197 17.14 -6.93 -5.72
N VAL A 198 16.93 -5.97 -4.84
CA VAL A 198 15.98 -6.06 -3.72
C VAL A 198 14.82 -5.14 -4.06
N GLN A 199 13.60 -5.60 -3.81
CA GLN A 199 12.41 -4.82 -4.12
C GLN A 199 11.85 -4.09 -2.90
N LEU A 200 11.95 -4.72 -1.72
CA LEU A 200 11.48 -4.20 -0.46
C LEU A 200 12.47 -4.57 0.67
N LEU A 201 12.77 -3.59 1.52
CA LEU A 201 13.52 -3.77 2.75
C LEU A 201 12.58 -3.57 3.94
N LYS A 202 12.71 -4.42 4.97
CA LYS A 202 11.94 -4.29 6.21
C LYS A 202 12.88 -4.19 7.40
N VAL A 203 12.83 -3.08 8.12
CA VAL A 203 13.57 -2.89 9.37
C VAL A 203 12.62 -3.13 10.53
N THR A 204 13.00 -3.96 11.50
CA THR A 204 12.20 -4.24 12.69
C THR A 204 12.97 -3.92 13.96
N LEU A 205 12.38 -3.11 14.83
CA LEU A 205 12.95 -2.61 16.08
C LEU A 205 12.10 -3.01 17.29
N ALA A 206 12.70 -2.99 18.48
CA ALA A 206 11.96 -3.10 19.73
C ALA A 206 11.04 -1.88 19.93
N LYS A 207 9.88 -2.06 20.57
CA LYS A 207 8.81 -1.03 20.68
C LYS A 207 9.18 0.10 21.65
N ASP A 208 10.03 -0.21 22.60
CA ASP A 208 10.51 0.62 23.69
C ASP A 208 11.72 1.47 23.28
N LEU A 209 12.33 1.21 22.12
CA LEU A 209 13.37 2.06 21.56
C LEU A 209 12.73 3.32 20.95
N PRO A 210 13.07 4.53 21.44
CA PRO A 210 12.55 5.79 20.91
C PRO A 210 13.35 6.19 19.65
N LEU A 211 13.41 5.30 18.66
CA LEU A 211 14.20 5.44 17.45
C LEU A 211 13.36 5.09 16.22
N VAL A 212 13.62 5.80 15.11
CA VAL A 212 13.09 5.48 13.79
C VAL A 212 14.23 5.24 12.82
N PRO A 213 14.11 4.26 11.91
CA PRO A 213 15.08 4.04 10.86
C PRO A 213 14.85 5.02 9.70
N GLU A 214 15.90 5.75 9.32
CA GLU A 214 16.03 6.41 8.04
C GLU A 214 16.83 5.51 7.11
N LEU A 215 16.21 5.08 6.01
CA LEU A 215 16.81 4.15 5.07
C LEU A 215 17.07 4.83 3.72
N SER A 216 18.28 4.65 3.21
CA SER A 216 18.63 4.92 1.82
C SER A 216 19.17 3.64 1.18
N ALA A 217 18.65 3.26 0.02
CA ALA A 217 19.12 2.08 -0.68
C ALA A 217 19.18 2.33 -2.18
N ASN A 218 20.20 1.75 -2.80
CA ASN A 218 20.34 1.64 -4.24
C ASN A 218 20.83 0.23 -4.60
N LYS A 219 21.08 -0.04 -5.88
CA LYS A 219 21.56 -1.37 -6.33
C LYS A 219 22.94 -1.79 -5.77
N TYR A 220 23.70 -0.87 -5.17
CA TYR A 220 25.06 -1.11 -4.69
C TYR A 220 25.19 -1.11 -3.18
N ALA A 221 24.40 -0.30 -2.48
CA ALA A 221 24.51 -0.12 -1.04
C ALA A 221 23.15 0.12 -0.37
N ILE A 222 23.08 -0.32 0.88
CA ILE A 222 22.00 -0.05 1.83
C ILE A 222 22.62 0.68 3.00
N ASN A 223 22.06 1.83 3.36
CA ASN A 223 22.41 2.56 4.56
C ASN A 223 21.16 2.73 5.43
N VAL A 224 21.29 2.42 6.71
CA VAL A 224 20.27 2.62 7.72
C VAL A 224 20.87 3.50 8.82
N ARG A 225 20.19 4.59 9.15
CA ARG A 225 20.52 5.46 10.27
C ARG A 225 19.37 5.47 11.25
N PHE A 226 19.65 5.34 12.54
CA PHE A 226 18.64 5.40 13.58
C PHE A 226 18.63 6.78 14.20
N VAL A 227 17.47 7.43 14.18
CA VAL A 227 17.30 8.79 14.67
C VAL A 227 16.16 8.85 15.69
N SER A 228 16.25 9.80 16.62
CA SER A 228 15.14 10.12 17.52
C SER A 228 13.96 10.69 16.73
N PRO A 229 12.71 10.29 17.04
CA PRO A 229 11.51 10.88 16.43
C PRO A 229 11.48 12.39 16.64
N ALA A 230 11.20 13.16 15.59
CA ALA A 230 11.12 14.62 15.64
C ALA A 230 9.83 15.17 16.31
N ALA A 231 9.09 14.35 17.07
CA ALA A 231 7.86 14.76 17.73
C ALA A 231 8.16 15.71 18.90
N GLY A 232 8.41 16.99 18.59
CA GLY A 232 8.64 18.07 19.55
C GLY A 232 10.04 18.71 19.55
N SER A 233 10.94 18.37 18.61
CA SER A 233 12.27 19.01 18.51
C SER A 233 12.61 19.47 17.09
N ASP A 234 13.47 20.48 16.97
CA ASP A 234 13.73 21.16 15.69
C ASP A 234 14.43 20.32 14.63
N ARG A 235 15.11 19.19 14.97
CA ARG A 235 15.73 18.26 14.01
C ARG A 235 15.89 16.84 14.56
N PRO A 236 15.67 15.79 13.74
CA PRO A 236 16.04 14.42 14.09
C PRO A 236 17.52 14.33 14.47
N ARG A 237 17.83 13.72 15.62
CA ARG A 237 19.23 13.47 16.04
C ARG A 237 19.54 11.99 15.90
N GLN A 238 20.65 11.67 15.26
CA GLN A 238 21.15 10.30 15.16
C GLN A 238 21.50 9.76 16.55
N CYS A 239 21.15 8.50 16.78
CA CYS A 239 21.57 7.72 17.94
C CYS A 239 23.09 7.54 17.92
N ASP A 240 23.75 7.68 19.06
CA ASP A 240 25.18 7.42 19.25
C ASP A 240 25.46 6.04 19.87
N GLN A 241 24.41 5.29 20.21
CA GLN A 241 24.48 3.96 20.80
C GLN A 241 24.32 2.88 19.74
N ASP A 242 24.82 1.68 20.05
CA ASP A 242 24.57 0.50 19.25
C ASP A 242 23.07 0.14 19.27
N VAL A 243 22.52 -0.15 18.09
CA VAL A 243 21.10 -0.48 17.93
C VAL A 243 20.96 -1.88 17.34
N ASP A 244 20.39 -2.80 18.10
CA ASP A 244 20.01 -4.12 17.60
C ASP A 244 18.71 -4.04 16.81
N PHE A 245 18.69 -4.65 15.63
CA PHE A 245 17.53 -4.64 14.74
C PHE A 245 17.49 -5.90 13.86
N LEU A 246 16.32 -6.16 13.28
CA LEU A 246 16.18 -7.15 12.21
C LEU A 246 16.07 -6.44 10.86
N LEU A 247 16.87 -6.86 9.89
CA LEU A 247 16.76 -6.44 8.50
C LEU A 247 16.24 -7.60 7.66
N ALA A 248 15.12 -7.39 6.97
CA ALA A 248 14.59 -8.36 6.01
C ALA A 248 14.72 -7.87 4.57
N PHE A 249 15.12 -8.78 3.70
CA PHE A 249 15.22 -8.57 2.25
C PHE A 249 14.10 -9.32 1.55
N CYS A 250 13.24 -8.58 0.86
CA CYS A 250 12.08 -9.12 0.17
C CYS A 250 12.24 -8.97 -1.35
N ASN A 251 11.95 -10.06 -2.07
CA ASN A 251 12.02 -10.09 -3.54
C ASN A 251 10.92 -11.00 -4.14
N LEU A 252 10.34 -10.60 -5.27
CA LEU A 252 9.39 -11.42 -6.05
C LEU A 252 10.09 -12.34 -7.05
#